data_AF-A0A2D9DHT5-F1
#
_entry.id   AF-A0A2D9DHT5-F1
#
_cell.length_a   1.000
_cell.length_b   1.000
_cell.length_c   1.000
_cell.angle_alpha   90.00
_cell.angle_beta   90.00
_cell.angle_gamma   90.00
#
_symmetry.space_group_name_H-M   'P 1'
#
loop_
_entity.id
_entity.type
_entity.pdbx_description
1 polymer ?
#
loop_
_entity_poly.entity_id
_entity_poly.type
_entity_poly.pdbx_seq_one_letter_code
_entity_poly.pdbx_strand_id
1 'polypeptide(L)'
;MTTTKKRDKRSIHMGYNVAKLRSFLGIKQEAIAQDLKISQQQMSQLERQEVIEEEVLRTIAESLGTPIELIKNFDEEAVIYNINHYNVHDNSFSDSSTAQVFNPVEKIVELYERLLESERKNLREE
;
A
#
# COMPACT_ATOMS: atom_id res chain seq x y z
N MET A 1 -16.99 -19.80 -22.32
CA MET A 1 -15.77 -19.35 -23.02
C MET A 1 -15.30 -18.07 -22.37
N THR A 2 -14.38 -18.16 -21.42
CA THR A 2 -13.84 -16.99 -20.72
C THR A 2 -12.87 -16.28 -21.66
N THR A 3 -13.25 -15.07 -22.08
CA THR A 3 -12.42 -14.21 -22.92
C THR A 3 -11.31 -13.61 -22.07
N THR A 4 -10.13 -14.22 -22.11
CA THR A 4 -8.90 -13.65 -21.55
C THR A 4 -8.54 -12.41 -22.36
N LYS A 5 -8.91 -11.22 -21.83
CA LYS A 5 -8.57 -9.92 -22.42
C LYS A 5 -7.05 -9.74 -22.38
N LYS A 6 -6.39 -10.03 -23.51
CA LYS A 6 -4.99 -9.71 -23.77
C LYS A 6 -4.80 -8.21 -23.54
N ARG A 7 -4.17 -7.83 -22.43
CA ARG A 7 -3.82 -6.44 -22.17
C ARG A 7 -2.78 -6.07 -23.21
N ASP A 8 -3.13 -5.20 -24.15
CA ASP A 8 -2.15 -4.55 -25.01
C ASP A 8 -1.06 -3.97 -24.11
N LYS A 9 0.19 -4.10 -24.56
CA LYS A 9 1.40 -3.65 -23.86
C LYS A 9 1.33 -2.12 -23.75
N ARG A 10 0.52 -1.60 -22.83
CA ARG A 10 0.57 -0.20 -22.42
C ARG A 10 2.00 0.02 -22.01
N SER A 11 2.65 0.94 -22.71
CA SER A 11 4.00 1.34 -22.36
C SER A 11 3.96 1.82 -20.91
N ILE A 12 4.66 1.09 -20.05
CA ILE A 12 4.63 1.31 -18.61
C ILE A 12 5.49 2.55 -18.37
N HIS A 13 4.88 3.62 -17.90
CA HIS A 13 5.59 4.84 -17.59
C HIS A 13 6.23 4.75 -16.19
N MET A 14 7.47 4.28 -16.14
CA MET A 14 8.20 4.02 -14.89
C MET A 14 8.31 5.27 -14.01
N GLY A 15 8.62 6.43 -14.58
CA GLY A 15 8.71 7.68 -13.81
C GLY A 15 7.40 8.10 -13.16
N TYR A 16 6.27 7.92 -13.84
CA TYR A 16 4.93 8.17 -13.28
C TYR A 16 4.65 7.23 -12.10
N ASN A 17 5.01 5.95 -12.25
CA ASN A 17 4.86 4.95 -11.20
C ASN A 17 5.69 5.31 -9.96
N VAL A 18 6.94 5.76 -10.16
CA VAL A 18 7.79 6.29 -9.07
C VAL A 18 7.11 7.47 -8.38
N ALA A 19 6.61 8.45 -9.13
CA ALA A 19 5.95 9.63 -8.56
C ALA A 19 4.68 9.27 -7.76
N LYS A 20 3.90 8.31 -8.27
CA LYS A 20 2.71 7.78 -7.59
C LYS A 20 3.08 7.05 -6.30
N LEU A 21 3.98 6.06 -6.36
CA LEU A 21 4.44 5.31 -5.19
C LEU A 21 5.02 6.24 -4.12
N ARG A 22 5.85 7.20 -4.52
CA ARG A 22 6.37 8.23 -3.62
C ARG A 22 5.24 8.99 -2.92
N SER A 23 4.23 9.42 -3.67
CA SER A 23 3.09 10.16 -3.14
C SER A 23 2.23 9.30 -2.21
N PHE A 24 2.05 8.01 -2.53
CA PHE A 24 1.37 7.04 -1.68
C PHE A 24 2.08 6.82 -0.35
N LEU A 25 3.42 6.81 -0.36
CA LEU A 25 4.23 6.67 0.86
C LEU A 25 4.40 7.99 1.63
N GLY A 26 3.84 9.10 1.14
CA GLY A 26 3.97 10.41 1.77
C GLY A 26 5.40 10.99 1.72
N ILE A 27 6.26 10.45 0.85
CA ILE A 27 7.67 10.83 0.76
C ILE A 27 7.80 12.09 -0.12
N LYS A 28 8.54 13.09 0.37
CA LYS A 28 8.84 14.29 -0.41
C LYS A 28 9.89 13.96 -1.49
N GLN A 29 9.76 14.60 -2.64
CA GLN A 29 10.72 14.43 -3.74
C GLN A 29 12.16 14.78 -3.34
N GLU A 30 12.32 15.76 -2.46
CA GLU A 30 13.61 16.16 -1.90
C GLU A 30 14.28 15.05 -1.08
N ALA A 31 13.51 14.22 -0.37
CA ALA A 31 14.06 13.14 0.45
C ALA A 31 14.71 12.07 -0.44
N ILE A 32 14.02 11.63 -1.50
CA ILE A 32 14.57 10.67 -2.47
C ILE A 32 15.77 11.27 -3.20
N ALA A 33 15.69 12.56 -3.56
CA ALA A 33 16.81 13.22 -4.22
C ALA A 33 18.06 13.26 -3.32
N GLN A 34 17.89 13.49 -2.02
CA GLN A 34 18.97 13.45 -1.03
C GLN A 34 19.59 12.05 -0.90
N ASP A 35 18.77 11.00 -0.82
CA ASP A 35 19.22 9.61 -0.75
C ASP A 35 20.04 9.21 -1.98
N LEU A 36 19.58 9.63 -3.17
CA LEU A 36 20.24 9.36 -4.43
C LEU A 36 21.43 10.32 -4.71
N LYS A 37 21.69 11.29 -3.82
CA LYS A 37 22.71 12.34 -3.99
C LYS A 37 22.56 13.10 -5.31
N ILE A 38 21.32 13.29 -5.76
CA ILE A 38 20.96 14.05 -6.95
C ILE A 38 20.21 15.32 -6.57
N SER A 39 20.10 16.26 -7.51
CA SER A 39 19.24 17.43 -7.31
C SER A 39 17.76 17.06 -7.41
N GLN A 40 16.90 17.83 -6.73
CA GLN A 40 15.44 17.72 -6.88
C GLN A 40 14.99 17.87 -8.34
N GLN A 41 15.68 18.71 -9.13
CA GLN A 41 15.40 18.88 -10.55
C GLN A 41 15.69 17.61 -11.35
N GLN A 42 16.79 16.92 -11.07
CA GLN A 42 17.11 15.63 -11.68
C GLN A 42 16.08 14.56 -11.29
N MET A 43 15.65 14.52 -10.02
CA MET A 43 14.56 13.63 -9.61
C MET A 43 13.25 13.92 -10.37
N SER A 44 12.93 15.19 -10.59
CA SER A 44 11.76 15.60 -11.39
C SER A 44 11.88 15.22 -12.87
N GLN A 45 13.10 15.16 -13.41
CA GLN A 45 13.32 14.65 -14.76
C GLN A 45 13.09 13.14 -14.81
N LEU A 46 13.62 12.38 -13.84
CA LEU A 46 13.41 10.95 -13.71
C LEU A 46 11.92 10.57 -13.61
N GLU A 47 11.14 11.29 -12.79
CA GLU A 47 9.68 11.06 -12.68
C GLU A 47 8.91 11.33 -13.98
N ARG A 48 9.46 12.13 -14.91
CA ARG A 48 8.86 12.41 -16.22
C ARG A 48 9.32 11.45 -17.32
N GLN A 49 10.27 10.57 -17.04
CA GLN A 49 10.76 9.59 -18.00
C GLN A 49 9.87 8.35 -18.03
N GLU A 50 9.53 7.92 -19.24
CA GLU A 50 8.74 6.71 -19.47
C GLU A 50 9.55 5.45 -19.12
N VAL A 51 10.84 5.45 -19.48
CA VAL A 51 11.79 4.38 -19.18
C VAL A 51 12.95 4.96 -18.38
N ILE A 52 13.26 4.34 -17.25
CA ILE A 52 14.41 4.68 -16.40
C ILE A 52 15.41 3.53 -16.50
N GLU A 53 16.70 3.86 -16.49
CA GLU A 53 17.77 2.86 -16.46
C GLU A 53 17.64 1.96 -15.22
N GLU A 54 17.86 0.66 -15.39
CA GLU A 54 17.58 -0.33 -14.35
C GLU A 54 18.38 -0.12 -13.07
N GLU A 55 19.64 0.30 -13.18
CA GLU A 55 20.49 0.67 -12.05
C GLU A 55 19.89 1.83 -11.25
N VAL A 56 19.45 2.90 -11.94
CA VAL A 56 18.82 4.06 -11.29
C VAL A 56 17.49 3.68 -10.67
N LEU A 57 16.69 2.88 -11.38
CA LEU A 57 15.40 2.41 -10.91
C LEU A 57 15.53 1.55 -9.65
N ARG A 58 16.59 0.73 -9.55
CA ARG A 58 16.91 -0.06 -8.35
C ARG A 58 17.21 0.86 -7.17
N THR A 59 18.06 1.87 -7.35
CA THR A 59 18.40 2.82 -6.27
C THR A 59 17.17 3.60 -5.81
N ILE A 60 16.28 3.98 -6.73
CA ILE A 60 14.98 4.60 -6.39
C ILE A 60 14.13 3.62 -5.57
N ALA A 61 14.04 2.36 -5.98
CA ALA A 61 13.27 1.34 -5.29
C ALA A 61 13.78 1.11 -3.86
N GLU A 62 15.10 1.09 -3.67
CA GLU A 62 15.77 1.00 -2.36
C GLU A 62 15.45 2.20 -1.47
N SER A 63 15.53 3.43 -1.98
CA SER A 63 15.15 4.65 -1.23
C SER A 63 13.66 4.66 -0.87
N LEU A 64 12.80 4.13 -1.74
CA LEU A 64 11.37 3.96 -1.45
C LEU A 64 11.07 2.78 -0.51
N GLY A 65 12.03 1.90 -0.24
CA GLY A 65 11.81 0.67 0.52
C GLY A 65 10.87 -0.33 -0.17
N THR A 66 10.85 -0.33 -1.51
CA THR A 66 9.93 -1.17 -2.31
C THR A 66 10.71 -2.06 -3.29
N PRO A 67 10.17 -3.21 -3.70
CA PRO A 67 10.78 -4.01 -4.74
C PRO A 67 10.66 -3.31 -6.10
N ILE A 68 11.69 -3.43 -6.94
CA ILE A 68 11.72 -2.83 -8.29
C ILE A 68 10.54 -3.29 -9.17
N GLU A 69 10.07 -4.52 -8.95
CA GLU A 69 8.91 -5.10 -9.62
C GLU A 69 7.61 -4.35 -9.30
N LEU A 70 7.51 -3.70 -8.14
CA LEU A 70 6.34 -2.90 -7.79
C LEU A 70 6.27 -1.63 -8.64
N ILE A 71 7.42 -1.03 -8.98
CA ILE A 71 7.48 0.14 -9.86
C ILE A 71 7.19 -0.27 -11.31
N LYS A 72 7.74 -1.42 -11.76
CA LYS A 72 7.52 -1.96 -13.11
C LYS A 72 6.10 -2.46 -13.34
N ASN A 73 5.46 -3.06 -12.33
CA ASN A 73 4.11 -3.61 -12.43
C ASN A 73 3.08 -2.77 -11.68
N PHE A 74 3.37 -1.49 -11.45
CA PHE A 74 2.48 -0.58 -10.75
C PHE A 74 1.15 -0.46 -11.51
N ASP A 75 0.08 -0.89 -10.87
CA ASP A 75 -1.28 -0.79 -11.37
C ASP A 75 -2.08 -0.01 -10.32
N GLU A 76 -2.49 1.21 -10.66
CA GLU A 76 -3.17 2.12 -9.72
C GLU A 76 -4.46 1.50 -9.18
N GLU A 77 -5.19 0.71 -9.98
CA GLU A 77 -6.39 0.01 -9.52
C GLU A 77 -6.05 -1.15 -8.58
N ALA A 78 -4.94 -1.86 -8.83
CA ALA A 78 -4.45 -2.91 -7.94
C ALA A 78 -3.92 -2.34 -6.62
N VAL A 79 -3.37 -1.12 -6.61
CA VAL A 79 -2.88 -0.43 -5.42
C VAL A 79 -4.04 0.08 -4.58
N ILE A 80 -5.11 0.63 -5.18
CA ILE A 80 -6.34 0.96 -4.45
C ILE A 80 -6.98 -0.31 -3.86
N TYR A 81 -7.04 -1.40 -4.63
CA TYR A 81 -7.54 -2.69 -4.14
C TYR A 81 -6.70 -3.24 -2.98
N ASN A 82 -5.37 -3.19 -3.11
CA ASN A 82 -4.45 -3.62 -2.06
C ASN A 82 -4.48 -2.69 -0.86
N ILE A 83 -4.59 -1.37 -0.97
CA ILE A 83 -4.67 -0.48 0.21
C ILE A 83 -5.98 -0.70 0.98
N ASN A 84 -7.08 -0.99 0.28
CA ASN A 84 -8.34 -1.38 0.92
C ASN A 84 -8.27 -2.78 1.57
N HIS A 85 -7.39 -3.67 1.12
CA HIS A 85 -7.20 -5.00 1.72
C HIS A 85 -6.07 -5.05 2.77
N TYR A 86 -4.98 -4.29 2.60
CA TYR A 86 -3.78 -4.27 3.45
C TYR A 86 -3.94 -3.35 4.66
N ASN A 87 -4.79 -2.32 4.61
CA ASN A 87 -5.24 -1.67 5.86
C ASN A 87 -6.15 -2.58 6.71
N VAL A 88 -6.56 -3.74 6.17
CA VAL A 88 -7.28 -4.81 6.89
C VAL A 88 -6.34 -6.01 7.17
N HIS A 89 -5.09 -5.97 6.71
CA HIS A 89 -4.15 -7.10 6.77
C HIS A 89 -2.84 -6.82 7.50
N ASP A 90 -2.76 -5.75 8.30
CA ASP A 90 -1.69 -5.59 9.29
C ASP A 90 -1.90 -6.47 10.54
N ASN A 91 -2.57 -7.63 10.40
CA ASN A 91 -2.67 -8.58 11.51
C ASN A 91 -2.81 -10.05 11.11
N SER A 92 -2.30 -10.50 9.95
CA SER A 92 -2.28 -11.94 9.66
C SER A 92 -0.88 -12.46 9.34
N PHE A 93 -0.03 -12.45 10.36
CA PHE A 93 0.93 -13.52 10.52
C PHE A 93 0.17 -14.76 11.03
N SER A 94 -0.04 -15.75 10.17
CA SER A 94 0.42 -17.13 10.40
C SER A 94 -0.34 -18.12 9.52
N ASP A 95 0.46 -18.76 8.68
CA ASP A 95 0.16 -20.01 8.01
C ASP A 95 0.09 -21.14 9.05
N SER A 96 -1.10 -21.42 9.59
CA SER A 96 -1.49 -22.74 10.10
C SER A 96 -2.88 -22.71 10.73
N SER A 97 -3.79 -23.49 10.15
CA SER A 97 -4.94 -24.12 10.82
C SER A 97 -5.92 -23.23 11.58
N THR A 98 -7.20 -23.32 11.21
CA THR A 98 -8.36 -22.58 11.78
C THR A 98 -8.36 -21.09 11.48
N ALA A 99 -8.86 -20.74 10.29
CA ALA A 99 -9.35 -19.40 9.99
C ALA A 99 -10.53 -19.06 10.92
N GLN A 100 -10.24 -18.58 12.12
CA GLN A 100 -11.19 -17.75 12.85
C GLN A 100 -11.37 -16.49 12.02
N VAL A 101 -12.56 -16.33 11.45
CA VAL A 101 -12.99 -15.09 10.79
C VAL A 101 -13.06 -14.03 11.88
N PHE A 102 -11.95 -13.31 12.10
CA PHE A 102 -11.90 -12.19 13.03
C PHE A 102 -12.54 -11.00 12.34
N ASN A 103 -13.85 -10.82 12.53
CA ASN A 103 -14.57 -9.64 12.07
C ASN A 103 -14.45 -8.55 13.16
N PRO A 104 -13.60 -7.52 12.97
CA PRO A 104 -13.37 -6.50 13.99
C PRO A 104 -14.64 -5.72 14.33
N VAL A 105 -15.59 -5.59 13.39
CA VAL A 105 -16.88 -4.93 13.64
C VAL A 105 -17.71 -5.71 14.66
N GLU A 106 -17.78 -7.03 14.52
CA GLU A 106 -18.50 -7.89 15.47
C GLU A 106 -17.88 -7.84 16.86
N LYS A 107 -16.55 -7.79 16.96
CA LYS A 107 -15.86 -7.68 18.25
C LYS A 107 -16.08 -6.33 18.93
N ILE A 108 -16.16 -5.24 18.16
CA ILE A 108 -16.51 -3.92 18.69
C ILE A 108 -17.95 -3.90 19.20
N VAL A 109 -18.88 -4.52 18.47
CA VAL A 109 -20.27 -4.65 18.90
C VAL A 109 -20.37 -5.46 20.20
N GLU A 110 -19.69 -6.61 20.29
CA GLU A 110 -19.66 -7.46 21.49
C GLU A 110 -19.10 -6.70 22.72
N LEU A 111 -18.04 -5.90 22.53
CA LEU A 111 -17.49 -5.05 23.60
C LEU A 111 -18.47 -3.97 24.05
N TYR A 112 -19.22 -3.38 23.11
CA TYR A 112 -20.23 -2.37 23.41
C TYR A 112 -21.41 -2.97 24.17
N GLU A 113 -21.88 -4.16 23.77
CA GLU A 113 -22.94 -4.89 24.48
C GLU A 113 -22.53 -5.23 25.91
N ARG A 114 -21.31 -5.75 26.13
CA ARG A 114 -20.79 -6.03 27.48
C ARG A 114 -20.67 -4.78 28.34
N LEU A 115 -20.23 -3.65 27.77
CA LEU A 115 -20.15 -2.39 28.49
C LEU A 115 -21.55 -1.90 28.90
N LEU A 116 -22.53 -2.01 27.99
CA LEU A 116 -23.91 -1.66 28.27
C LEU A 116 -24.51 -2.54 29.38
N GLU A 117 -24.16 -3.83 29.40
CA GLU A 117 -24.54 -4.76 30.46
C GLU A 117 -23.90 -4.43 31.81
N SER A 118 -22.62 -4.06 31.85
CA SER A 118 -21.96 -3.66 33.10
C SER A 118 -22.57 -2.39 33.68
N GLU A 119 -22.87 -1.39 32.84
CA GLU A 119 -23.53 -0.16 33.26
C GLU A 119 -24.94 -0.44 33.81
N ARG A 120 -25.71 -1.30 33.13
CA ARG A 120 -27.04 -1.72 33.58
C ARG A 120 -27.02 -2.53 34.87
N LYS A 121 -25.94 -3.28 35.11
CA LYS A 121 -25.77 -4.05 36.35
C LYS A 121 -25.41 -3.12 37.52
N ASN A 122 -24.53 -2.15 37.30
CA ASN A 122 -24.20 -1.14 38.30
C ASN A 122 -25.44 -0.32 38.73
N LEU A 123 -26.30 0.03 37.78
CA LEU A 123 -27.58 0.72 38.05
C LEU A 123 -28.64 -0.13 38.77
N ARG A 124 -28.48 -1.46 38.84
CA ARG A 124 -29.37 -2.37 39.59
C ARG A 124 -28.82 -2.74 40.95
N GLU A 125 -27.55 -2.42 41.22
CA GLU A 125 -26.87 -2.68 42.50
C GLU A 125 -26.81 -1.42 43.39
N GLU A 126 -27.33 -0.28 42.94
CA GLU A 126 -27.74 0.89 43.75
C GLU A 126 -29.25 0.84 44.10
#